data_AF-A0AAD5XM71-F1
#
_entry.id   AF-A0AAD5XM71-F1
#
_cell.length_a   1.000
_cell.length_b   1.000
_cell.length_c   1.000
_cell.angle_alpha   90.00
_cell.angle_beta   90.00
_cell.angle_gamma   90.00
#
_symmetry.space_group_name_H-M   'P 1'
#
loop_
_entity.id
_entity.type
_entity.pdbx_description
1 polymer ?
#
loop_
_entity_poly.entity_id
_entity_poly.type
_entity_poly.pdbx_seq_one_letter_code
_entity_poly.pdbx_strand_id
1 'polypeptide(L)'
;MDLENVTYKQEKCEPQEQKEQADGRKKNEGKEGTGSRKGRIPPASPAKRTLQIRNAQKAYRERKEARMLQLETQVAELTSRLEAKANNNMNNINNGSIKRETTYLSLTPPASSSSCTDCPSCCKLLQLLHAANARSADLERRLDDIQHVRQHQHVQLANQQKPALAIEPEKNMRTSSFPPNVSPGMPVPLVESPLSLFGAPVGVELGNISLKALPSLRNSFHLIDEMRDVFLAQIESSDPTFIKKQVIKIEDLKYKILEAANVIDRYKAVEIFDYGYSLHRSFFEYSHSVSKTAISLSSSSSKSLPNFASSITSSNCYSLLPSSRIDYSALPSDLITSQTQFKDAIGLIPSLANDKAAAIIQEMCNAYIVE
;
A
#
# COMPACT_ATOMS: atom_id res chain seq x y z
N MET A 1 43.12 -13.60 -24.59
CA MET A 1 42.87 -12.42 -23.73
C MET A 1 42.24 -12.96 -22.47
N ASP A 2 43.09 -13.28 -21.51
CA ASP A 2 42.75 -13.92 -20.25
C ASP A 2 42.09 -12.89 -19.32
N LEU A 3 40.88 -13.18 -18.86
CA LEU A 3 40.18 -12.41 -17.84
C LEU A 3 40.45 -13.06 -16.49
N GLU A 4 41.33 -12.42 -15.72
CA GLU A 4 41.71 -12.80 -14.36
C GLU A 4 40.52 -12.70 -13.39
N ASN A 5 40.37 -13.74 -12.57
CA ASN A 5 39.48 -13.82 -11.43
C ASN A 5 39.95 -12.86 -10.32
N VAL A 6 39.24 -11.74 -10.13
CA VAL A 6 39.42 -10.89 -8.95
C VAL A 6 38.59 -11.44 -7.80
N THR A 7 39.25 -12.17 -6.89
CA THR A 7 38.67 -12.63 -5.63
C THR A 7 38.82 -11.52 -4.58
N TYR A 8 37.71 -10.89 -4.19
CA TYR A 8 37.70 -9.95 -3.06
C TYR A 8 37.71 -10.73 -1.74
N LYS A 9 38.83 -10.67 -1.02
CA LYS A 9 38.93 -11.08 0.38
C LYS A 9 38.16 -10.09 1.25
N GLN A 10 37.09 -10.54 1.89
CA GLN A 10 36.47 -9.81 3.01
C GLN A 10 37.33 -10.01 4.26
N GLU A 11 38.02 -8.95 4.68
CA GLU A 11 38.64 -8.87 5.99
C GLU A 11 37.57 -8.76 7.08
N LYS A 12 37.61 -9.71 8.00
CA LYS A 12 36.69 -9.85 9.13
C LYS A 12 37.20 -8.96 10.26
N CYS A 13 36.59 -7.79 10.46
CA CYS A 13 36.79 -6.97 11.65
C CYS A 13 36.11 -7.65 12.86
N GLU A 14 36.89 -8.34 13.68
CA GLU A 14 36.46 -8.81 15.00
C GLU A 14 36.48 -7.65 16.00
N PRO A 15 35.38 -7.35 16.71
CA PRO A 15 35.41 -6.39 17.80
C PRO A 15 36.07 -7.02 19.04
N GLN A 16 37.15 -6.40 19.50
CA GLN A 16 37.84 -6.73 20.74
C GLN A 16 36.89 -6.57 21.95
N GLU A 17 36.55 -7.69 22.60
CA GLU A 17 35.93 -7.71 23.92
C GLU A 17 36.94 -7.29 25.00
N GLN A 18 36.71 -6.14 25.62
CA GLN A 18 37.38 -5.75 26.86
C GLN A 18 36.82 -6.61 28.02
N LYS A 19 37.60 -7.60 28.45
CA LYS A 19 37.37 -8.36 29.68
C LYS A 19 37.74 -7.50 30.89
N GLU A 20 36.76 -6.89 31.54
CA GLU A 20 36.90 -6.45 32.93
C GLU A 20 36.85 -7.68 33.86
N GLN A 21 38.01 -8.00 34.44
CA GLN A 21 38.14 -8.93 35.55
C GLN A 21 37.53 -8.29 36.81
N ALA A 22 36.42 -8.85 37.30
CA ALA A 22 35.97 -8.63 38.67
C ALA A 22 36.12 -9.95 39.44
N ASP A 23 37.23 -10.00 40.18
CA ASP A 23 37.55 -10.98 41.21
C ASP A 23 36.57 -10.83 42.39
N GLY A 24 36.06 -11.93 42.94
CA GLY A 24 34.97 -11.84 43.91
C GLY A 24 34.36 -13.15 44.40
N ARG A 25 35.21 -14.10 44.77
CA ARG A 25 34.86 -15.36 45.43
C ARG A 25 34.22 -15.12 46.82
N LYS A 26 32.93 -15.43 47.01
CA LYS A 26 32.37 -15.82 48.31
C LYS A 26 31.33 -16.94 48.19
N LYS A 27 31.71 -18.11 48.72
CA LYS A 27 30.79 -19.15 49.19
C LYS A 27 29.84 -18.54 50.22
N ASN A 28 28.58 -18.97 50.22
CA ASN A 28 27.92 -19.38 51.45
C ASN A 28 26.68 -20.23 51.18
N GLU A 29 26.52 -21.17 52.09
CA GLU A 29 25.65 -22.32 52.09
C GLU A 29 24.21 -21.96 52.48
N GLY A 30 23.35 -22.97 52.39
CA GLY A 30 21.91 -22.86 52.42
C GLY A 30 21.31 -22.22 53.66
N LYS A 31 20.13 -21.63 53.45
CA LYS A 31 19.08 -21.50 54.47
C LYS A 31 17.73 -21.48 53.75
N GLU A 32 17.05 -22.62 53.82
CA GLU A 32 15.59 -22.70 53.70
C GLU A 32 14.98 -21.85 54.82
N GLY A 33 13.99 -21.02 54.48
CA GLY A 33 13.35 -20.17 55.48
C GLY A 33 12.50 -19.06 54.89
N THR A 34 11.19 -19.34 54.80
CA THR A 34 10.07 -18.43 55.11
C THR A 34 9.91 -17.13 54.31
N GLY A 35 8.70 -16.97 53.75
CA GLY A 35 8.29 -15.87 52.91
C GLY A 35 8.58 -14.50 53.53
N SER A 36 9.44 -13.75 52.84
CA SER A 36 9.65 -12.33 53.09
C SER A 36 9.25 -11.59 51.82
N ARG A 37 8.23 -10.74 51.95
CA ARG A 37 7.68 -9.89 50.87
C ARG A 37 8.84 -9.12 50.25
N LYS A 38 9.25 -9.49 49.02
CA LYS A 38 10.23 -8.76 48.22
C LYS A 38 9.79 -7.31 48.12
N GLY A 39 10.44 -6.45 48.89
CA GLY A 39 10.33 -5.00 48.77
C GLY A 39 10.56 -4.61 47.32
N ARG A 40 9.70 -3.71 46.82
CA ARG A 40 9.85 -3.08 45.51
C ARG A 40 11.27 -2.53 45.42
N ILE A 41 12.09 -3.17 44.59
CA ILE A 41 13.35 -2.58 44.14
C ILE A 41 12.96 -1.24 43.49
N PRO A 42 13.51 -0.11 43.95
CA PRO A 42 13.20 1.19 43.35
C PRO A 42 13.49 1.11 41.85
N PRO A 43 12.63 1.72 41.00
CA PRO A 43 12.77 1.62 39.55
C PRO A 43 14.19 2.04 39.16
N ALA A 44 14.84 1.19 38.36
CA ALA A 44 16.17 1.47 37.83
C ALA A 44 16.21 2.91 37.31
N SER A 45 17.28 3.64 37.65
CA SER A 45 17.41 5.05 37.27
C SER A 45 17.13 5.21 35.75
N PRO A 46 16.46 6.30 35.33
CA PRO A 46 15.99 6.45 33.94
C PRO A 46 17.05 6.16 32.88
N ALA A 47 18.32 6.47 33.18
CA ALA A 47 19.47 6.17 32.32
C ALA A 47 19.68 4.67 32.03
N LYS A 48 19.52 3.80 33.04
CA LYS A 48 19.68 2.35 32.88
C LYS A 48 18.59 1.76 31.97
N ARG A 49 17.35 2.27 32.09
CA ARG A 49 16.23 1.83 31.26
C ARG A 49 16.43 2.21 29.79
N THR A 50 16.92 3.41 29.52
CA THR A 50 17.21 3.86 28.15
C THR A 50 18.28 3.01 27.47
N LEU A 51 19.36 2.66 28.21
CA LEU A 51 20.41 1.78 27.69
C LEU A 51 19.89 0.37 27.40
N GLN A 52 19.05 -0.17 28.30
CA GLN A 52 18.43 -1.49 28.10
C GLN A 52 17.53 -1.51 26.86
N ILE A 53 16.73 -0.47 26.63
CA ILE A 53 15.88 -0.36 25.43
C ILE A 53 16.73 -0.29 24.17
N ARG A 54 17.81 0.51 24.18
CA ARG A 54 18.73 0.64 23.04
C ARG A 54 19.39 -0.70 22.71
N ASN A 55 19.87 -1.43 23.71
CA ASN A 55 20.47 -2.75 23.52
C ASN A 55 19.45 -3.79 23.04
N ALA A 56 18.22 -3.77 23.57
CA ALA A 56 17.15 -4.64 23.12
C ALA A 56 16.77 -4.38 21.66
N GLN A 57 16.72 -3.11 21.23
CA GLN A 57 16.47 -2.73 19.84
C GLN A 57 17.62 -3.14 18.91
N LYS A 58 18.88 -2.99 19.35
CA LYS A 58 20.05 -3.45 18.59
C LYS A 58 19.98 -4.96 18.38
N ALA A 59 19.77 -5.73 19.45
CA ALA A 59 19.66 -7.19 19.37
C ALA A 59 18.45 -7.64 18.52
N TYR A 60 17.36 -6.86 18.50
CA TYR A 60 16.23 -7.13 17.61
C TYR A 60 16.60 -6.94 16.13
N ARG A 61 17.31 -5.86 15.79
CA ARG A 61 17.80 -5.61 14.42
C ARG A 61 18.75 -6.72 13.96
N GLU A 62 19.72 -7.08 14.80
CA GLU A 62 20.66 -8.18 14.50
C GLU A 62 19.94 -9.50 14.24
N ARG A 63 18.94 -9.87 15.06
CA ARG A 63 18.13 -11.08 14.81
C ARG A 63 17.32 -11.01 13.52
N LYS A 64 16.80 -9.83 13.17
CA LYS A 64 16.02 -9.61 11.95
C LYS A 64 16.92 -9.74 10.71
N GLU A 65 18.11 -9.13 10.74
CA GLU A 65 19.12 -9.23 9.68
C GLU A 65 19.61 -10.66 9.50
N ALA A 66 19.93 -11.36 10.59
CA ALA A 66 20.32 -12.77 10.54
C ALA A 66 19.23 -13.66 9.90
N ARG A 67 17.95 -13.39 10.21
CA ARG A 67 16.83 -14.13 9.60
C ARG A 67 16.66 -13.81 8.11
N MET A 68 16.85 -12.55 7.69
CA MET A 68 16.83 -12.21 6.26
C MET A 68 17.93 -12.96 5.51
N LEU A 69 19.16 -12.95 6.03
CA LEU A 69 20.28 -13.64 5.41
C LEU A 69 20.06 -15.16 5.32
N GLN A 70 19.44 -15.76 6.34
CA GLN A 70 19.02 -17.17 6.28
C GLN A 70 17.97 -17.43 5.19
N LEU A 71 16.98 -16.55 5.03
CA LEU A 71 15.96 -16.69 3.98
C LEU A 71 16.54 -16.49 2.59
N GLU A 72 17.43 -15.51 2.40
CA GLU A 72 18.16 -15.30 1.15
C GLU A 72 19.00 -16.53 0.78
N THR A 73 19.67 -17.13 1.77
CA THR A 73 20.43 -18.38 1.58
C THR A 73 19.50 -19.54 1.14
N GLN A 74 18.33 -19.68 1.77
CA GLN A 74 17.35 -20.70 1.39
C GLN A 74 16.78 -20.48 -0.02
N VAL A 75 16.50 -19.23 -0.40
CA VAL A 75 16.04 -18.91 -1.77
C VAL A 75 17.12 -19.21 -2.79
N ALA A 76 18.38 -18.86 -2.52
CA ALA A 76 19.50 -19.20 -3.38
C ALA A 76 19.66 -20.73 -3.55
N GLU A 77 19.59 -21.49 -2.44
CA GLU A 77 19.67 -22.95 -2.48
C GLU A 77 18.53 -23.57 -3.30
N LEU A 78 17.28 -23.14 -3.07
CA LEU A 78 16.12 -23.64 -3.81
C LEU A 78 16.20 -23.31 -5.31
N THR A 79 16.70 -22.12 -5.64
CA THR A 79 16.90 -21.69 -7.03
C THR A 79 17.95 -22.57 -7.71
N SER A 80 19.11 -22.81 -7.07
CA SER A 80 20.13 -23.73 -7.59
C SER A 80 19.61 -25.16 -7.74
N ARG A 81 18.75 -25.64 -6.83
CA ARG A 81 18.12 -26.96 -6.97
C ARG A 81 17.17 -27.04 -8.17
N LEU A 82 16.42 -25.97 -8.46
CA LEU A 82 15.55 -25.91 -9.64
C LEU A 82 16.35 -25.89 -10.93
N GLU A 83 17.43 -25.12 -10.98
CA GLU A 83 18.35 -25.09 -12.13
C GLU A 83 19.01 -26.45 -12.37
N ALA A 84 19.49 -27.11 -11.31
CA ALA A 84 20.04 -28.47 -11.41
C ALA A 84 18.99 -29.47 -11.92
N LYS A 85 17.73 -29.36 -11.49
CA LYS A 85 16.63 -30.20 -11.96
C LYS A 85 16.28 -29.93 -13.42
N ALA A 86 16.30 -28.67 -13.87
CA ALA A 86 16.07 -28.29 -15.26
C ALA A 86 17.16 -28.85 -16.17
N ASN A 87 18.43 -28.75 -15.77
CA ASN A 87 19.57 -29.29 -16.53
C ASN A 87 19.51 -30.83 -16.62
N ASN A 88 19.16 -31.51 -15.53
CA ASN A 88 18.98 -32.97 -15.54
C ASN A 88 17.83 -33.42 -16.46
N ASN A 89 16.74 -32.65 -16.53
CA ASN A 89 15.61 -32.97 -17.40
C ASN A 89 15.96 -32.79 -18.90
N MET A 90 16.69 -31.74 -19.25
CA MET A 90 17.17 -31.50 -20.63
C MET A 90 18.10 -32.61 -21.14
N ASN A 91 19.01 -33.10 -20.29
CA ASN A 91 19.90 -34.21 -20.65
C ASN A 91 19.14 -35.54 -20.87
N ASN A 92 18.00 -35.73 -20.20
CA ASN A 92 17.19 -36.94 -20.36
C ASN A 92 16.35 -36.93 -21.65
N ILE A 93 15.91 -35.75 -22.10
CA ILE A 93 15.14 -35.58 -23.35
C ILE A 93 16.05 -35.76 -24.58
N ASN A 94 17.28 -35.24 -24.54
CA ASN A 94 18.22 -35.36 -25.67
C ASN A 94 18.71 -36.80 -25.91
N ASN A 95 18.74 -37.66 -24.89
CA ASN A 95 19.11 -39.06 -25.07
C ASN A 95 17.96 -39.97 -25.54
N GLY A 96 16.70 -39.52 -25.43
CA GLY A 96 15.52 -40.30 -25.84
C GLY A 96 15.04 -40.04 -27.27
N SER A 97 15.32 -38.85 -27.83
CA SER A 97 14.66 -38.41 -29.08
C SER A 97 15.54 -38.49 -30.34
N ILE A 98 16.87 -38.71 -30.22
CA ILE A 98 17.80 -38.71 -31.38
C ILE A 98 17.85 -40.10 -32.09
N LYS A 99 16.82 -40.95 -31.96
CA LYS A 99 16.75 -42.21 -32.71
C LYS A 99 15.60 -42.34 -33.70
N ARG A 100 14.74 -41.34 -33.91
CA ARG A 100 13.57 -41.51 -34.80
C ARG A 100 13.27 -40.47 -35.88
N GLU A 101 13.88 -39.29 -35.92
CA GLU A 101 13.42 -38.26 -36.86
C GLU A 101 14.56 -37.48 -37.52
N THR A 102 15.35 -38.16 -38.36
CA THR A 102 16.35 -37.51 -39.22
C THR A 102 16.17 -37.93 -40.68
N THR A 103 14.96 -37.75 -41.21
CA THR A 103 14.70 -38.04 -42.65
C THR A 103 13.77 -37.07 -43.37
N TYR A 104 13.13 -36.11 -42.72
CA TYR A 104 12.26 -35.19 -43.46
C TYR A 104 12.43 -33.73 -43.01
N LEU A 105 12.44 -32.85 -44.02
CA LEU A 105 12.28 -31.39 -43.98
C LEU A 105 13.55 -30.56 -44.10
N SER A 106 14.06 -30.53 -45.33
CA SER A 106 14.61 -29.33 -45.95
C SER A 106 13.56 -28.78 -46.94
N LEU A 107 12.67 -27.90 -46.51
CA LEU A 107 11.89 -27.04 -47.42
C LEU A 107 11.60 -25.70 -46.75
N THR A 108 12.29 -24.68 -47.24
CA THR A 108 12.03 -23.24 -47.06
C THR A 108 10.69 -22.83 -47.66
N PRO A 109 9.93 -21.90 -47.05
CA PRO A 109 8.68 -21.42 -47.63
C PRO A 109 8.94 -20.29 -48.65
N PRO A 110 8.39 -20.36 -49.88
CA PRO A 110 8.29 -19.19 -50.72
C PRO A 110 7.12 -18.33 -50.28
N ALA A 111 7.33 -17.01 -50.36
CA ALA A 111 6.33 -16.00 -50.17
C ALA A 111 5.23 -16.08 -51.24
N SER A 112 4.03 -15.63 -50.83
CA SER A 112 2.94 -15.12 -51.66
C SER A 112 2.36 -16.07 -52.72
N SER A 113 1.18 -16.64 -52.44
CA SER A 113 0.05 -16.62 -53.39
C SER A 113 -1.22 -17.24 -52.82
N SER A 114 -2.33 -16.57 -53.16
CA SER A 114 -3.71 -17.05 -53.32
C SER A 114 -4.37 -17.79 -52.15
N SER A 115 -5.41 -17.12 -51.64
CA SER A 115 -6.60 -17.65 -50.95
C SER A 115 -6.83 -19.15 -51.16
N CYS A 116 -6.47 -19.93 -50.16
CA CYS A 116 -6.79 -21.34 -50.08
C CYS A 116 -8.25 -21.49 -49.62
N THR A 117 -9.21 -21.39 -50.55
CA THR A 117 -10.65 -21.47 -50.25
C THR A 117 -11.17 -22.89 -50.06
N ASP A 118 -10.43 -23.91 -50.51
CA ASP A 118 -10.90 -25.31 -50.51
C ASP A 118 -10.04 -26.29 -49.70
N CYS A 119 -9.11 -25.81 -48.85
CA CYS A 119 -8.38 -26.71 -47.96
C CYS A 119 -9.23 -27.02 -46.71
N PRO A 120 -9.57 -28.30 -46.45
CA PRO A 120 -10.34 -28.69 -45.26
C PRO A 120 -9.68 -28.26 -43.94
N SER A 121 -8.34 -28.23 -43.89
CA SER A 121 -7.59 -27.78 -42.72
C SER A 121 -7.70 -26.28 -42.50
N CYS A 122 -7.64 -25.48 -43.57
CA CYS A 122 -7.80 -24.02 -43.49
C CYS A 122 -9.24 -23.63 -43.12
N CYS A 123 -10.24 -24.32 -43.67
CA CYS A 123 -11.64 -24.12 -43.30
C CYS A 123 -11.90 -24.42 -41.81
N LYS A 124 -11.31 -25.50 -41.27
CA LYS A 124 -11.46 -25.84 -39.86
C LYS A 124 -10.82 -24.81 -38.93
N LEU A 125 -9.65 -24.27 -39.30
CA LEU A 125 -8.99 -23.21 -38.55
C LEU A 125 -9.82 -21.91 -38.58
N LEU A 126 -10.35 -21.54 -39.74
CA LEU A 126 -11.20 -20.35 -39.90
C LEU A 126 -12.51 -20.50 -39.10
N GLN A 127 -13.10 -21.69 -39.08
CA GLN A 127 -14.31 -21.98 -38.30
C GLN A 127 -14.05 -21.90 -36.78
N LEU A 128 -12.88 -22.35 -36.31
CA LEU A 128 -12.46 -22.18 -34.92
C LEU A 128 -12.23 -20.71 -34.56
N LEU A 129 -11.64 -19.92 -35.47
CA LEU A 129 -11.44 -18.49 -35.28
C LEU A 129 -12.78 -17.75 -35.19
N HIS A 130 -13.72 -18.04 -36.09
CA HIS A 130 -15.08 -17.46 -36.03
C HIS A 130 -15.82 -17.85 -34.74
N ALA A 131 -15.70 -19.11 -34.30
CA ALA A 131 -16.28 -19.55 -33.04
C ALA A 131 -15.63 -18.86 -31.82
N ALA A 132 -14.32 -18.59 -31.86
CA ALA A 132 -13.64 -17.83 -30.82
C ALA A 132 -14.10 -16.36 -30.78
N ASN A 133 -14.21 -15.71 -31.93
CA ASN A 133 -14.69 -14.32 -32.03
C ASN A 133 -16.16 -14.19 -31.58
N ALA A 134 -17.02 -15.15 -31.93
CA ALA A 134 -18.41 -15.18 -31.47
C ALA A 134 -18.51 -15.31 -29.94
N ARG A 135 -17.65 -16.14 -29.31
CA ARG A 135 -17.58 -16.25 -27.85
C ARG A 135 -17.05 -14.98 -27.20
N SER A 136 -16.09 -14.29 -27.81
CA SER A 136 -15.60 -13.00 -27.31
C SER A 136 -16.71 -11.96 -27.26
N ALA A 137 -17.47 -11.82 -28.35
CA ALA A 137 -18.59 -10.87 -28.44
C ALA A 137 -19.77 -11.21 -27.50
N ASP A 138 -19.96 -12.49 -27.15
CA ASP A 138 -20.93 -12.90 -26.12
C ASP A 138 -20.46 -12.52 -24.71
N LEU A 139 -19.18 -12.71 -24.40
CA LEU A 139 -18.60 -12.32 -23.11
C LEU A 139 -18.63 -10.81 -22.89
N GLU A 140 -18.36 -10.01 -23.93
CA GLU A 140 -18.48 -8.55 -23.87
C GLU A 140 -19.91 -8.11 -23.54
N ARG A 141 -20.93 -8.67 -24.22
CA ARG A 141 -22.34 -8.40 -23.89
C ARG A 141 -22.71 -8.78 -22.46
N ARG A 142 -22.22 -9.91 -21.97
CA ARG A 142 -22.48 -10.33 -20.58
C ARG A 142 -21.82 -9.40 -19.55
N LEU A 143 -20.66 -8.82 -19.87
CA LEU A 143 -20.00 -7.82 -19.03
C LEU A 143 -20.83 -6.52 -18.97
N ASP A 144 -21.36 -6.07 -20.10
CA ASP A 144 -22.24 -4.88 -20.17
C ASP A 144 -23.53 -5.09 -19.37
N ASP A 145 -24.16 -6.27 -19.47
CA ASP A 145 -25.35 -6.62 -18.68
C ASP A 145 -25.07 -6.58 -17.17
N ILE A 146 -23.91 -7.12 -16.74
CA ILE A 146 -23.50 -7.08 -15.33
C ILE A 146 -23.29 -5.64 -14.85
N GLN A 147 -22.68 -4.79 -15.68
CA GLN A 147 -22.49 -3.37 -15.35
C GLN A 147 -23.83 -2.63 -15.23
N HIS A 148 -24.78 -2.90 -16.15
CA HIS A 148 -26.10 -2.29 -16.12
C HIS A 148 -26.90 -2.69 -14.85
N VAL A 149 -26.85 -3.96 -14.45
CA VAL A 149 -27.47 -4.44 -13.20
C VAL A 149 -26.86 -3.75 -11.98
N ARG A 150 -25.53 -3.58 -11.95
CA ARG A 150 -24.85 -2.89 -10.84
C ARG A 150 -25.26 -1.41 -10.75
N GLN A 151 -25.37 -0.71 -11.89
CA GLN A 151 -25.86 0.68 -11.91
C GLN A 151 -27.29 0.79 -11.39
N HIS A 152 -28.17 -0.12 -11.80
CA HIS A 152 -29.56 -0.14 -11.35
C HIS A 152 -29.67 -0.40 -9.83
N GLN A 153 -28.85 -1.29 -9.27
CA GLN A 153 -28.80 -1.52 -7.81
C GLN A 153 -28.36 -0.28 -7.04
N HIS A 154 -27.36 0.48 -7.54
CA HIS A 154 -26.94 1.72 -6.89
C HIS A 154 -28.06 2.77 -6.85
N VAL A 155 -28.81 2.92 -7.94
CA VAL A 155 -29.95 3.86 -7.98
C VAL A 155 -31.08 3.44 -7.04
N GLN A 156 -31.37 2.14 -6.93
CA GLN A 156 -32.36 1.63 -5.99
C GLN A 156 -31.98 1.90 -4.53
N LEU A 157 -30.71 1.69 -4.17
CA LEU A 157 -30.22 1.95 -2.80
C LEU A 157 -30.24 3.45 -2.46
N ALA A 158 -29.90 4.32 -3.41
CA ALA A 158 -29.96 5.76 -3.22
C ALA A 158 -31.39 6.27 -2.98
N ASN A 159 -32.39 5.68 -3.65
CA ASN A 159 -33.79 6.07 -3.48
C ASN A 159 -34.44 5.57 -2.18
N GLN A 160 -33.90 4.52 -1.54
CA GLN A 160 -34.41 4.02 -0.26
C GLN A 160 -33.93 4.84 0.95
N GLN A 161 -32.91 5.69 0.82
CA GLN A 161 -32.36 6.48 1.92
C GLN A 161 -33.02 7.85 2.12
N LYS A 162 -34.17 8.14 1.49
CA LYS A 162 -34.88 9.42 1.70
C LYS A 162 -35.68 9.36 3.02
N PRO A 163 -35.27 10.05 4.11
CA PRO A 163 -35.97 9.95 5.37
C PRO A 163 -37.28 10.73 5.31
N ALA A 164 -38.38 10.07 5.68
CA ALA A 164 -39.65 10.72 5.97
C ALA A 164 -39.49 11.56 7.25
N LEU A 165 -39.26 12.86 7.09
CA LEU A 165 -39.39 13.82 8.18
C LEU A 165 -40.89 13.98 8.49
N ALA A 166 -41.32 13.36 9.58
CA ALA A 166 -42.65 13.53 10.16
C ALA A 166 -42.54 13.84 11.68
N ILE A 167 -42.79 15.12 11.97
CA ILE A 167 -43.66 15.71 13.02
C ILE A 167 -43.53 15.31 14.52
N GLU A 168 -43.57 16.39 15.35
CA GLU A 168 -44.09 16.56 16.73
C GLU A 168 -43.09 16.48 17.92
N PRO A 169 -43.40 17.06 19.11
CA PRO A 169 -43.69 18.48 19.40
C PRO A 169 -43.00 19.01 20.70
N GLU A 170 -43.22 20.30 20.97
CA GLU A 170 -42.89 20.99 22.22
C GLU A 170 -43.36 20.28 23.50
N LYS A 171 -42.56 20.37 24.59
CA LYS A 171 -43.11 20.57 25.93
C LYS A 171 -42.15 21.23 26.92
N ASN A 172 -42.64 22.34 27.46
CA ASN A 172 -42.15 23.17 28.55
C ASN A 172 -42.17 22.49 29.94
N MET A 173 -41.42 23.12 30.85
CA MET A 173 -41.64 23.31 32.30
C MET A 173 -40.83 22.48 33.32
N ARG A 174 -39.96 23.20 34.06
CA ARG A 174 -40.05 23.57 35.51
C ARG A 174 -38.76 23.35 36.34
N THR A 175 -38.19 24.49 36.76
CA THR A 175 -37.78 24.90 38.13
C THR A 175 -37.09 23.90 39.07
N SER A 176 -35.90 24.26 39.56
CA SER A 176 -35.64 24.44 41.02
C SER A 176 -34.19 24.89 41.28
N SER A 177 -34.07 25.96 42.06
CA SER A 177 -32.88 26.66 42.56
C SER A 177 -32.09 25.92 43.64
N PHE A 178 -30.74 25.98 43.59
CA PHE A 178 -29.80 26.29 44.69
C PHE A 178 -28.36 26.35 44.10
N PRO A 179 -27.55 27.42 44.30
CA PRO A 179 -26.21 27.49 43.74
C PRO A 179 -25.14 27.10 44.78
N PRO A 180 -24.33 26.05 44.56
CA PRO A 180 -23.01 25.99 45.14
C PRO A 180 -22.06 26.81 44.26
N ASN A 181 -21.21 27.57 44.91
CA ASN A 181 -20.13 28.36 44.32
C ASN A 181 -19.08 27.42 43.70
N VAL A 182 -19.32 27.00 42.45
CA VAL A 182 -18.37 26.31 41.58
C VAL A 182 -18.03 27.32 40.49
N SER A 183 -16.75 27.64 40.29
CA SER A 183 -16.33 28.45 39.14
C SER A 183 -17.00 27.88 37.89
N PRO A 184 -17.66 28.72 37.05
CA PRO A 184 -18.41 28.24 35.89
C PRO A 184 -17.44 27.60 34.90
N GLY A 185 -17.23 26.29 35.05
CA GLY A 185 -16.62 25.45 34.05
C GLY A 185 -17.53 25.49 32.86
N MET A 186 -17.12 26.27 31.85
CA MET A 186 -17.80 26.28 30.55
C MET A 186 -18.01 24.82 30.12
N PRO A 187 -19.24 24.41 29.78
CA PRO A 187 -19.51 23.05 29.34
C PRO A 187 -18.60 22.79 28.13
N VAL A 188 -17.69 21.83 28.27
CA VAL A 188 -16.86 21.37 27.16
C VAL A 188 -17.83 20.87 26.09
N PRO A 189 -17.79 21.40 24.86
CA PRO A 189 -18.65 20.93 23.79
C PRO A 189 -18.51 19.42 23.67
N LEU A 190 -19.62 18.69 23.87
CA LEU A 190 -19.62 17.25 23.74
C LEU A 190 -19.38 16.92 22.27
N VAL A 191 -18.21 16.39 21.94
CA VAL A 191 -17.85 16.00 20.58
C VAL A 191 -18.56 14.68 20.28
N GLU A 192 -19.55 14.72 19.38
CA GLU A 192 -20.23 13.50 18.93
C GLU A 192 -19.28 12.62 18.11
N SER A 193 -19.51 11.30 18.13
CA SER A 193 -18.67 10.39 17.35
C SER A 193 -19.00 10.51 15.86
N PRO A 194 -18.00 10.38 14.96
CA PRO A 194 -18.24 10.36 13.51
C PRO A 194 -19.31 9.35 13.10
N LEU A 195 -19.36 8.19 13.76
CA LEU A 195 -20.37 7.15 13.54
C LEU A 195 -21.80 7.65 13.83
N SER A 196 -21.99 8.46 14.87
CA SER A 196 -23.29 9.06 15.20
C SER A 196 -23.73 10.09 14.16
N LEU A 197 -22.76 10.84 13.61
CA LEU A 197 -23.02 11.93 12.67
C LEU A 197 -23.29 11.45 11.24
N PHE A 198 -22.55 10.43 10.78
CA PHE A 198 -22.56 10.00 9.38
C PHE A 198 -23.09 8.58 9.18
N GLY A 199 -23.38 7.85 10.26
CA GLY A 199 -23.76 6.45 10.21
C GLY A 199 -22.58 5.50 9.97
N ALA A 200 -22.88 4.21 9.76
CA ALA A 200 -21.87 3.21 9.50
C ALA A 200 -21.16 3.45 8.15
N PRO A 201 -19.82 3.36 8.08
CA PRO A 201 -19.09 3.60 6.86
C PRO A 201 -19.36 2.46 5.86
N VAL A 202 -19.92 2.80 4.69
CA VAL A 202 -20.21 1.82 3.64
C VAL A 202 -18.94 1.49 2.87
N GLY A 203 -18.67 0.23 2.52
CA GLY A 203 -17.59 -0.09 1.57
C GLY A 203 -16.17 -0.11 2.14
N VAL A 204 -15.97 0.03 3.45
CA VAL A 204 -14.65 -0.13 4.09
C VAL A 204 -14.02 -1.49 3.74
N GLU A 205 -14.83 -2.55 3.72
CA GLU A 205 -14.37 -3.90 3.39
C GLU A 205 -13.91 -4.03 1.92
N LEU A 206 -14.45 -3.21 1.01
CA LEU A 206 -14.03 -3.25 -0.39
C LEU A 206 -12.57 -2.81 -0.54
N GLY A 207 -12.15 -1.76 0.18
CA GLY A 207 -10.75 -1.34 0.22
C GLY A 207 -9.84 -2.42 0.81
N ASN A 208 -10.26 -3.05 1.91
CA ASN A 208 -9.51 -4.14 2.54
C ASN A 208 -9.33 -5.34 1.59
N ILE A 209 -10.41 -5.79 0.96
CA ILE A 209 -10.40 -6.89 -0.01
C ILE A 209 -9.51 -6.56 -1.21
N SER A 210 -9.60 -5.33 -1.72
CA SER A 210 -8.81 -4.88 -2.88
C SER A 210 -7.32 -4.83 -2.57
N LEU A 211 -6.94 -4.31 -1.39
CA LEU A 211 -5.53 -4.32 -0.94
C LEU A 211 -5.02 -5.75 -0.72
N LYS A 212 -5.83 -6.64 -0.15
CA LYS A 212 -5.47 -8.05 0.03
C LYS A 212 -5.38 -8.83 -1.27
N ALA A 213 -6.00 -8.36 -2.35
CA ALA A 213 -5.87 -8.96 -3.67
C ALA A 213 -4.49 -8.69 -4.31
N LEU A 214 -3.73 -7.69 -3.81
CA LEU A 214 -2.40 -7.37 -4.32
C LEU A 214 -1.38 -8.46 -3.96
N PRO A 215 -0.72 -9.12 -4.93
CA PRO A 215 0.15 -10.26 -4.66
C PRO A 215 1.34 -9.94 -3.76
N SER A 216 1.94 -8.76 -3.88
CA SER A 216 3.10 -8.38 -3.06
C SER A 216 2.77 -8.18 -1.59
N LEU A 217 1.50 -7.91 -1.24
CA LEU A 217 1.06 -7.66 0.13
C LEU A 217 0.65 -8.92 0.89
N ARG A 218 0.77 -10.12 0.30
CA ARG A 218 0.35 -11.40 0.93
C ARG A 218 0.94 -11.63 2.32
N ASN A 219 2.19 -11.24 2.54
CA ASN A 219 2.86 -11.40 3.83
C ASN A 219 2.50 -10.29 4.84
N SER A 220 1.83 -9.24 4.37
CA SER A 220 1.56 -8.00 5.10
C SER A 220 0.07 -7.76 5.34
N PHE A 221 -0.77 -8.79 5.21
CA PHE A 221 -2.23 -8.68 5.43
C PHE A 221 -2.59 -8.14 6.83
N HIS A 222 -1.78 -8.44 7.84
CA HIS A 222 -1.96 -7.90 9.19
C HIS A 222 -1.91 -6.37 9.24
N LEU A 223 -1.13 -5.71 8.38
CA LEU A 223 -1.09 -4.24 8.31
C LEU A 223 -2.38 -3.67 7.74
N ILE A 224 -2.97 -4.36 6.76
CA ILE A 224 -4.23 -3.96 6.11
C ILE A 224 -5.38 -4.10 7.09
N ASP A 225 -5.45 -5.24 7.80
CA ASP A 225 -6.46 -5.47 8.85
C ASP A 225 -6.30 -4.46 10.00
N GLU A 226 -5.07 -4.20 10.45
CA GLU A 226 -4.82 -3.20 11.49
C GLU A 226 -5.24 -1.80 11.03
N MET A 227 -4.98 -1.42 9.78
CA MET A 227 -5.39 -0.12 9.23
C MET A 227 -6.92 0.02 9.23
N ARG A 228 -7.63 -1.03 8.82
CA ARG A 228 -9.09 -1.08 8.88
C ARG A 228 -9.59 -0.92 10.31
N ASP A 229 -9.05 -1.70 11.24
CA ASP A 229 -9.51 -1.71 12.63
C ASP A 229 -9.23 -0.36 13.32
N VAL A 230 -8.10 0.29 12.99
CA VAL A 230 -7.78 1.64 13.46
C VAL A 230 -8.75 2.68 12.91
N PHE A 231 -9.13 2.57 11.63
CA PHE A 231 -10.14 3.44 11.03
C PHE A 231 -11.52 3.26 11.70
N LEU A 232 -11.96 2.01 11.93
CA LEU A 232 -13.22 1.74 12.62
C LEU A 232 -13.19 2.25 14.08
N ALA A 233 -12.09 2.03 14.80
CA ALA A 233 -11.93 2.56 16.16
C ALA A 233 -11.92 4.10 16.21
N GLN A 234 -11.38 4.75 15.16
CA GLN A 234 -11.38 6.20 15.06
C GLN A 234 -12.80 6.75 14.91
N ILE A 235 -13.62 6.16 14.05
CA ILE A 235 -14.99 6.66 13.79
C ILE A 235 -15.95 6.41 14.95
N GLU A 236 -15.68 5.42 15.80
CA GLU A 236 -16.46 5.13 17.01
C GLU A 236 -16.12 6.09 18.16
N SER A 237 -14.96 6.74 18.12
CA SER A 237 -14.46 7.56 19.22
C SER A 237 -15.05 8.97 19.21
N SER A 238 -15.34 9.48 20.40
CA SER A 238 -15.66 10.88 20.68
C SER A 238 -14.47 11.68 21.24
N ASP A 239 -13.40 11.02 21.71
CA ASP A 239 -12.24 11.72 22.28
C ASP A 239 -11.35 12.32 21.19
N PRO A 240 -11.18 13.65 21.13
CA PRO A 240 -10.32 14.32 20.15
C PRO A 240 -8.86 13.87 20.19
N THR A 241 -8.35 13.55 21.38
CA THR A 241 -6.95 13.12 21.56
C THR A 241 -6.74 11.73 20.98
N PHE A 242 -7.70 10.83 21.23
CA PHE A 242 -7.71 9.50 20.63
C PHE A 242 -7.89 9.56 19.11
N ILE A 243 -8.85 10.35 18.60
CA ILE A 243 -9.06 10.55 17.15
C ILE A 243 -7.75 10.98 16.47
N LYS A 244 -7.07 11.99 17.02
CA LYS A 244 -5.77 12.45 16.50
C LYS A 244 -4.74 11.33 16.46
N LYS A 245 -4.64 10.54 17.53
CA LYS A 245 -3.70 9.41 17.61
C LYS A 245 -4.01 8.36 16.54
N GLN A 246 -5.29 8.06 16.30
CA GLN A 246 -5.67 7.11 15.26
C GLN A 246 -5.41 7.64 13.86
N VAL A 247 -5.65 8.93 13.57
CA VAL A 247 -5.29 9.53 12.27
C VAL A 247 -3.81 9.37 11.97
N ILE A 248 -2.94 9.66 12.94
CA ILE A 248 -1.49 9.47 12.79
C ILE A 248 -1.15 7.99 12.54
N LYS A 249 -1.83 7.07 13.24
CA LYS A 249 -1.61 5.63 13.08
C LYS A 249 -2.07 5.12 11.72
N ILE A 250 -3.15 5.67 11.15
CA ILE A 250 -3.62 5.36 9.80
C ILE A 250 -2.57 5.76 8.77
N GLU A 251 -2.01 6.97 8.86
CA GLU A 251 -0.95 7.42 7.95
C GLU A 251 0.32 6.56 8.06
N ASP A 252 0.75 6.22 9.28
CA ASP A 252 1.89 5.31 9.49
C ASP A 252 1.66 3.92 8.87
N LEU A 253 0.47 3.34 9.04
CA LEU A 253 0.11 2.06 8.44
C LEU A 253 0.04 2.13 6.91
N LYS A 254 -0.50 3.22 6.35
CA LYS A 254 -0.51 3.48 4.91
C LYS A 254 0.90 3.46 4.33
N TYR A 255 1.85 4.17 4.95
CA TYR A 255 3.25 4.15 4.49
C TYR A 255 3.89 2.76 4.61
N LYS A 256 3.63 2.02 5.69
CA LYS A 256 4.12 0.63 5.83
C LYS A 256 3.56 -0.31 4.78
N ILE A 257 2.31 -0.15 4.39
CA ILE A 257 1.70 -0.91 3.28
C ILE A 257 2.40 -0.56 1.96
N LEU A 258 2.63 0.73 1.68
CA LEU A 258 3.33 1.16 0.46
C LEU A 258 4.79 0.69 0.40
N GLU A 259 5.47 0.61 1.55
CA GLU A 259 6.83 0.08 1.68
C GLU A 259 6.87 -1.43 1.45
N ALA A 260 5.85 -2.16 1.92
CA ALA A 260 5.73 -3.61 1.71
C ALA A 260 5.32 -3.99 0.28
N ALA A 261 4.70 -3.08 -0.47
CA ALA A 261 4.28 -3.30 -1.85
C ALA A 261 5.45 -3.21 -2.84
N ASN A 262 5.42 -4.05 -3.88
CA ASN A 262 6.31 -3.89 -5.03
C ASN A 262 5.92 -2.64 -5.85
N VAL A 263 6.75 -2.23 -6.80
CA VAL A 263 6.53 -0.97 -7.56
C VAL A 263 5.16 -0.92 -8.23
N ILE A 264 4.72 -2.01 -8.88
CA ILE A 264 3.44 -2.05 -9.62
C ILE A 264 2.25 -2.02 -8.65
N ASP A 265 2.26 -2.85 -7.61
CA ASP A 265 1.19 -2.93 -6.62
C ASP A 265 1.14 -1.67 -5.74
N ARG A 266 2.25 -0.94 -5.59
CA ARG A 266 2.27 0.35 -4.90
C ARG A 266 1.37 1.38 -5.58
N TYR A 267 1.40 1.48 -6.91
CA TYR A 267 0.49 2.36 -7.66
C TYR A 267 -0.97 1.97 -7.44
N LYS A 268 -1.28 0.67 -7.55
CA LYS A 268 -2.63 0.16 -7.28
C LYS A 268 -3.08 0.42 -5.84
N ALA A 269 -2.17 0.28 -4.87
CA ALA A 269 -2.47 0.57 -3.48
C ALA A 269 -2.81 2.06 -3.28
N VAL A 270 -2.09 2.97 -3.94
CA VAL A 270 -2.41 4.41 -3.93
C VAL A 270 -3.81 4.66 -4.50
N GLU A 271 -4.15 4.07 -5.65
CA GLU A 271 -5.49 4.20 -6.23
C GLU A 271 -6.59 3.68 -5.29
N ILE A 272 -6.36 2.53 -4.64
CA ILE A 272 -7.30 1.98 -3.66
C ILE A 272 -7.44 2.90 -2.44
N PHE A 273 -6.34 3.50 -1.97
CA PHE A 273 -6.40 4.49 -0.90
C PHE A 273 -7.19 5.71 -1.31
N ASP A 274 -6.91 6.31 -2.46
CA ASP A 274 -7.60 7.51 -2.94
C ASP A 274 -9.10 7.25 -3.14
N TYR A 275 -9.46 6.08 -3.68
CA TYR A 275 -10.85 5.65 -3.75
C TYR A 275 -11.48 5.56 -2.36
N GLY A 276 -10.82 4.91 -1.40
CA GLY A 276 -11.30 4.83 0.00
C GLY A 276 -11.45 6.20 0.66
N TYR A 277 -10.51 7.12 0.46
CA TYR A 277 -10.60 8.50 0.96
C TYR A 277 -11.79 9.25 0.33
N SER A 278 -12.02 9.09 -0.97
CA SER A 278 -13.14 9.74 -1.65
C SER A 278 -14.50 9.25 -1.11
N LEU A 279 -14.59 7.95 -0.82
CA LEU A 279 -15.81 7.30 -0.34
C LEU A 279 -16.11 7.70 1.13
N HIS A 280 -15.07 7.88 1.94
CA HIS A 280 -15.17 8.24 3.35
C HIS A 280 -14.78 9.70 3.65
N ARG A 281 -14.88 10.58 2.65
CA ARG A 281 -14.40 11.97 2.73
C ARG A 281 -14.89 12.71 3.98
N SER A 282 -16.17 12.59 4.31
CA SER A 282 -16.78 13.25 5.47
C SER A 282 -16.18 12.82 6.81
N PHE A 283 -15.82 11.53 6.96
CA PHE A 283 -15.18 11.02 8.18
C PHE A 283 -13.77 11.58 8.36
N PHE A 284 -12.99 11.66 7.27
CA PHE A 284 -11.65 12.21 7.29
C PHE A 284 -11.65 13.72 7.55
N GLU A 285 -12.50 14.47 6.85
CA GLU A 285 -12.64 15.93 7.05
C GLU A 285 -13.03 16.26 8.50
N TYR A 286 -14.00 15.52 9.06
CA TYR A 286 -14.39 15.67 10.47
C TYR A 286 -13.22 15.38 11.40
N SER A 287 -12.55 14.25 11.22
CA SER A 287 -11.45 13.83 12.09
C SER A 287 -10.25 14.78 12.04
N HIS A 288 -9.97 15.36 10.87
CA HIS A 288 -8.97 16.42 10.73
C HIS A 288 -9.40 17.71 11.41
N SER A 289 -10.67 18.10 11.30
CA SER A 289 -11.24 19.27 12.00
C SER A 289 -11.11 19.12 13.53
N VAL A 290 -11.51 17.97 14.07
CA VAL A 290 -11.39 17.66 15.50
C VAL A 290 -9.92 17.64 15.94
N SER A 291 -9.05 17.02 15.15
CA SER A 291 -7.61 16.97 15.45
C SER A 291 -6.94 18.35 15.46
N LYS A 292 -7.34 19.24 14.55
CA LYS A 292 -6.87 20.64 14.52
C LYS A 292 -7.32 21.40 15.77
N THR A 293 -8.57 21.22 16.18
CA THR A 293 -9.14 21.89 17.37
C THR A 293 -8.47 21.42 18.66
N ALA A 294 -8.16 20.13 18.78
CA ALA A 294 -7.42 19.56 19.91
C ALA A 294 -6.02 20.17 20.08
N ILE A 295 -5.33 20.48 18.96
CA ILE A 295 -4.01 21.13 18.99
C ILE A 295 -4.13 22.54 19.58
N SER A 296 -5.10 23.34 19.12
CA SER A 296 -5.31 24.71 19.61
C SER A 296 -5.57 24.75 21.12
N LEU A 297 -6.36 23.80 21.65
CA LEU A 297 -6.64 23.69 23.08
C LEU A 297 -5.40 23.27 23.89
N SER A 298 -4.57 22.37 23.36
CA SER A 298 -3.35 21.94 24.06
C SER A 298 -2.29 23.05 24.14
N SER A 299 -2.21 23.90 23.10
CA SER A 299 -1.22 24.98 23.02
C SER A 299 -1.52 26.17 23.93
N SER A 300 -2.78 26.38 24.30
CA SER A 300 -3.20 27.52 25.14
C SER A 300 -2.97 27.27 26.65
N SER A 301 -2.71 26.03 27.07
CA SER A 301 -2.49 25.68 28.48
C SER A 301 -1.02 25.71 28.93
N SER A 302 -0.04 25.90 28.03
CA SER A 302 1.39 25.84 28.38
C SER A 302 2.15 27.09 27.92
N LYS A 303 2.03 28.18 28.70
CA LYS A 303 3.00 29.29 28.64
C LYS A 303 4.31 28.88 29.30
N SER A 304 5.17 28.14 28.59
CA SER A 304 6.64 28.21 28.67
C SER A 304 7.29 26.96 28.08
N LEU A 305 7.85 27.09 26.87
CA LEU A 305 9.09 26.49 26.33
C LEU A 305 8.96 26.30 24.81
N PRO A 306 10.04 26.54 24.04
CA PRO A 306 9.99 26.56 22.58
C PRO A 306 9.79 25.15 22.00
N ASN A 307 8.73 25.01 21.19
CA ASN A 307 8.30 23.80 20.50
C ASN A 307 9.24 23.42 19.34
N PHE A 308 9.85 22.23 19.41
CA PHE A 308 10.55 21.57 18.30
C PHE A 308 9.60 20.71 17.42
N ALA A 309 8.29 20.73 17.69
CA ALA A 309 7.30 19.83 17.08
C ALA A 309 6.44 20.48 15.97
N SER A 310 6.78 21.70 15.52
CA SER A 310 5.96 22.45 14.56
C SER A 310 6.18 22.08 13.09
N SER A 311 7.11 21.18 12.75
CA SER A 311 7.39 20.81 11.35
C SER A 311 6.50 19.69 10.78
N ILE A 312 5.47 19.25 11.50
CA ILE A 312 4.43 18.36 10.96
C ILE A 312 3.06 19.06 10.99
N THR A 313 3.02 20.35 10.68
CA THR A 313 1.79 20.92 10.11
C THR A 313 1.80 20.55 8.64
N SER A 314 1.04 19.51 8.29
CA SER A 314 0.19 19.38 7.09
C SER A 314 0.45 20.41 5.97
N SER A 315 1.68 20.50 5.47
CA SER A 315 1.93 21.08 4.17
C SER A 315 1.40 20.06 3.20
N ASN A 316 0.45 20.49 2.36
CA ASN A 316 -0.15 19.78 1.26
C ASN A 316 0.81 18.75 0.63
N CYS A 317 0.80 17.51 1.10
CA CYS A 317 1.42 16.38 0.40
C CYS A 317 0.45 15.81 -0.67
N TYR A 318 -0.74 16.40 -0.80
CA TYR A 318 -1.68 16.15 -1.88
C TYR A 318 -1.54 17.13 -3.07
N SER A 319 -0.57 18.06 -3.06
CA SER A 319 -0.33 18.99 -4.19
C SER A 319 0.78 18.54 -5.15
N LEU A 320 1.08 17.23 -5.22
CA LEU A 320 1.84 16.64 -6.34
C LEU A 320 0.94 16.16 -7.49
N LEU A 321 -0.35 16.50 -7.46
CA LEU A 321 -1.21 16.52 -8.65
C LEU A 321 -1.78 17.94 -8.79
N PRO A 322 -1.46 18.67 -9.88
CA PRO A 322 -1.89 20.04 -10.04
C PRO A 322 -3.38 20.08 -10.44
N SER A 323 -4.26 20.40 -9.50
CA SER A 323 -5.65 20.79 -9.79
C SER A 323 -5.83 22.29 -9.57
N SER A 324 -5.04 23.08 -10.30
CA SER A 324 -5.29 24.51 -10.50
C SER A 324 -4.91 24.85 -11.94
N ARG A 325 -5.84 25.42 -12.71
CA ARG A 325 -5.64 25.90 -14.09
C ARG A 325 -4.24 26.49 -14.26
N ILE A 326 -3.38 25.77 -14.97
CA ILE A 326 -2.03 26.19 -15.31
C ILE A 326 -2.15 27.20 -16.47
N ASP A 327 -1.48 28.34 -16.32
CA ASP A 327 -1.22 29.25 -17.43
C ASP A 327 -0.18 28.58 -18.36
N TYR A 328 -0.63 28.13 -19.53
CA TYR A 328 0.14 27.33 -20.50
C TYR A 328 1.25 28.10 -21.22
N SER A 329 1.53 29.35 -20.84
CA SER A 329 2.55 30.17 -21.50
C SER A 329 4.00 29.85 -21.08
N ALA A 330 4.21 29.01 -20.07
CA ALA A 330 5.55 28.60 -19.62
C ALA A 330 5.62 27.10 -19.29
N LEU A 331 5.63 26.26 -20.32
CA LEU A 331 5.93 24.83 -20.18
C LEU A 331 7.42 24.64 -19.80
N PRO A 332 7.75 23.75 -18.84
CA PRO A 332 9.13 23.40 -18.54
C PRO A 332 9.83 22.81 -19.79
N SER A 333 11.02 23.30 -20.12
CA SER A 333 11.80 22.87 -21.28
C SER A 333 12.04 21.34 -21.33
N ASP A 334 12.00 20.68 -20.17
CA ASP A 334 12.21 19.24 -20.02
C ASP A 334 11.04 18.41 -20.57
N LEU A 335 9.80 18.91 -20.51
CA LEU A 335 8.63 18.20 -21.02
C LEU A 335 8.59 18.23 -22.55
N ILE A 336 8.96 19.37 -23.13
CA ILE A 336 9.11 19.55 -24.59
C ILE A 336 10.22 18.62 -25.12
N THR A 337 11.30 18.46 -24.35
CA THR A 337 12.40 17.56 -24.69
C THR A 337 11.95 16.09 -24.68
N SER A 338 11.17 15.67 -23.67
CA SER A 338 10.63 14.31 -23.60
C SER A 338 9.64 13.99 -24.74
N GLN A 339 8.81 14.96 -25.14
CA GLN A 339 7.85 14.78 -26.23
C GLN A 339 8.57 14.62 -27.58
N THR A 340 9.61 15.40 -27.79
CA THR A 340 10.44 15.33 -29.01
C THR A 340 11.15 13.97 -29.09
N GLN A 341 11.74 13.51 -27.98
CA GLN A 341 12.38 12.20 -27.92
C GLN A 341 11.41 11.04 -28.17
N PHE A 342 10.18 11.11 -27.66
CA PHE A 342 9.14 10.11 -27.91
C PHE A 342 8.71 10.10 -29.39
N LYS A 343 8.49 11.28 -29.97
CA LYS A 343 8.13 11.42 -31.39
C LYS A 343 9.23 10.91 -32.31
N ASP A 344 10.48 11.21 -31.99
CA ASP A 344 11.66 10.74 -32.74
C ASP A 344 11.82 9.22 -32.61
N ALA A 345 11.63 8.65 -31.42
CA ALA A 345 11.71 7.21 -31.19
C ALA A 345 10.64 6.42 -31.98
N ILE A 346 9.41 6.95 -32.09
CA ILE A 346 8.36 6.31 -32.89
C ILE A 346 8.61 6.51 -34.39
N GLY A 347 9.14 7.67 -34.80
CA GLY A 347 9.53 7.95 -36.19
C GLY A 347 10.59 7.00 -36.74
N LEU A 348 11.39 6.37 -35.87
CA LEU A 348 12.36 5.34 -36.25
C LEU A 348 11.72 3.99 -36.62
N ILE A 349 10.43 3.78 -36.36
CA ILE A 349 9.74 2.52 -36.66
C ILE A 349 9.15 2.59 -38.09
N PRO A 350 9.71 1.86 -39.08
CA PRO A 350 9.33 2.05 -40.49
C PRO A 350 7.86 1.72 -40.79
N SER A 351 7.24 0.81 -40.02
CA SER A 351 5.83 0.45 -40.17
C SER A 351 4.87 1.55 -39.71
N LEU A 352 5.36 2.55 -38.96
CA LEU A 352 4.59 3.69 -38.46
C LEU A 352 4.89 4.99 -39.21
N ALA A 353 5.73 4.95 -40.25
CA ALA A 353 6.11 6.12 -41.05
C ALA A 353 5.01 6.61 -42.04
N ASN A 354 3.75 6.23 -41.83
CA ASN A 354 2.63 6.67 -42.66
C ASN A 354 1.95 7.91 -42.07
N ASP A 355 1.39 8.75 -42.93
CA ASP A 355 0.80 10.04 -42.54
C ASP A 355 -0.33 9.91 -41.49
N LYS A 356 -1.04 8.78 -41.50
CA LYS A 356 -2.12 8.51 -40.53
C LYS A 356 -1.57 8.22 -39.14
N ALA A 357 -0.52 7.42 -39.04
CA ALA A 357 0.15 7.13 -37.78
C ALA A 357 0.80 8.40 -37.21
N ALA A 358 1.40 9.24 -38.06
CA ALA A 358 1.94 10.53 -37.65
C ALA A 358 0.87 11.46 -37.02
N ALA A 359 -0.34 11.50 -37.60
CA ALA A 359 -1.45 12.26 -37.05
C ALA A 359 -1.91 11.74 -35.67
N ILE A 360 -2.02 10.42 -35.50
CA ILE A 360 -2.41 9.78 -34.24
C ILE A 360 -1.34 10.01 -33.16
N ILE A 361 -0.06 9.88 -33.50
CA ILE A 361 1.05 10.13 -32.56
C ILE A 361 1.03 11.59 -32.09
N GLN A 362 0.75 12.53 -33.00
CA GLN A 362 0.60 13.94 -32.65
C GLN A 362 -0.61 14.17 -31.74
N GLU A 363 -1.73 13.51 -31.98
CA GLU A 363 -2.93 13.58 -31.13
C GLU A 363 -2.66 13.03 -29.73
N MET A 364 -1.95 11.90 -29.61
CA MET A 364 -1.52 11.34 -28.32
C MET A 364 -0.56 12.27 -27.58
N CYS A 365 0.39 12.87 -28.29
CA CYS A 365 1.32 13.84 -27.73
C CYS A 365 0.61 15.11 -27.23
N ASN A 366 -0.47 15.52 -27.89
CA ASN A 366 -1.29 16.66 -27.47
C ASN A 366 -2.22 16.30 -26.30
N ALA A 367 -2.78 15.09 -26.28
CA ALA A 367 -3.63 14.60 -25.19
C ALA A 367 -2.86 14.51 -23.87
N TYR A 368 -1.59 14.10 -23.92
CA TYR A 368 -0.69 14.04 -22.75
C TYR A 368 -0.38 15.41 -22.12
N ILE A 369 -0.70 16.52 -22.79
CA ILE A 369 -0.50 17.89 -22.26
C ILE A 369 -1.76 18.40 -21.53
N VAL A 370 -2.93 17.80 -21.80
CA VAL A 370 -4.22 18.28 -21.31
C VAL A 370 -4.64 17.60 -19.99
N GLU A 371 -4.08 16.44 -19.67
CA GLU A 371 -4.17 15.76 -18.37
C GLU A 371 -2.96 16.09 -17.48
#